data_AF-U9TCC2-F1
#
_entry.id   AF-U9TCC2-F1
#
_cell.length_a   1.000
_cell.length_b   1.000
_cell.length_c   1.000
_cell.angle_alpha   90.00
_cell.angle_beta   90.00
_cell.angle_gamma   90.00
#
_symmetry.space_group_name_H-M   'P 1'
#
loop_
_entity.id
_entity.type
_entity.pdbx_description
1 polymer ?
#
loop_
_entity_poly.entity_id
_entity_poly.type
_entity_poly.pdbx_seq_one_letter_code
_entity_poly.pdbx_strand_id
1 'polypeptide(L)'
;LRLHLGQWHTSKDFCSVLLVLFSSYGLLSLASRLGVRFLDKFEIAVDYRLTARILDLLWIAVGIAINIYITSKNIPFSAIMDGKNDTHICLKVWYLYYKWAGIWKAHRMGIRIGNFNIQRDSLAAVAPLFASAAKSNYTTAIAHFLSNIAAHPQLEENLHHDERERIDLLLYEYLDNNTVLHTERTSESRRESLWNLVDDLINVFGMSDPLSHNLFKEYPPTELHHQGVECLIACYEKGLERIKAVYRQEVLEIECRNARGRRKTEVVRTRVKDFNQKKSKNKTGIKSFQQASGSSNQADNLESPYIPESQNNLVKVPKKKRKQTTPEEEKILEELLVYKEELPDSAINEILSRLSSNWNKAKVKAAWRYRKSKV
;
A
#
# COMPACT_ATOMS: atom_id res chain seq x y z
N LEU A 1 -7.01 -22.37 12.20
CA LEU A 1 -6.73 -21.01 11.67
C LEU A 1 -7.17 -19.98 12.72
N ARG A 2 -6.32 -19.03 13.11
CA ARG A 2 -6.76 -17.82 13.86
C ARG A 2 -7.57 -16.93 12.91
N LEU A 3 -8.85 -17.26 12.70
CA LEU A 3 -9.78 -16.54 11.82
C LEU A 3 -10.08 -15.12 12.33
N HIS A 4 -9.96 -14.89 13.65
CA HIS A 4 -10.49 -13.70 14.29
C HIS A 4 -9.49 -12.53 14.44
N LEU A 5 -8.17 -12.75 14.40
CA LEU A 5 -7.21 -11.64 14.43
C LEU A 5 -6.97 -11.00 13.04
N GLY A 6 -7.53 -11.60 11.98
CA GLY A 6 -7.33 -11.16 10.60
C GLY A 6 -8.04 -9.86 10.23
N GLN A 7 -9.21 -9.54 10.78
CA GLN A 7 -10.03 -8.41 10.30
C GLN A 7 -9.40 -7.03 10.51
N TRP A 8 -8.74 -6.79 11.65
CA TRP A 8 -8.04 -5.51 11.89
C TRP A 8 -6.88 -5.32 10.92
N HIS A 9 -6.07 -6.35 10.75
CA HIS A 9 -4.98 -6.35 9.77
C HIS A 9 -5.53 -6.17 8.35
N THR A 10 -6.64 -6.83 8.01
CA THR A 10 -7.33 -6.66 6.72
C THR A 10 -7.80 -5.23 6.49
N SER A 11 -8.33 -4.52 7.49
CA SER A 11 -8.73 -3.12 7.33
C SER A 11 -7.53 -2.19 7.09
N LYS A 12 -6.41 -2.41 7.79
CA LYS A 12 -5.15 -1.70 7.53
C LYS A 12 -4.60 -1.99 6.13
N ASP A 13 -4.66 -3.25 5.70
CA ASP A 13 -4.23 -3.64 4.37
C ASP A 13 -5.16 -3.12 3.28
N PHE A 14 -6.45 -2.98 3.55
CA PHE A 14 -7.39 -2.30 2.66
C PHE A 14 -7.02 -0.81 2.50
N CYS A 15 -6.73 -0.08 3.58
CA CYS A 15 -6.17 1.27 3.45
C CYS A 15 -4.92 1.28 2.55
N SER A 16 -4.02 0.31 2.75
CA SER A 16 -2.81 0.18 1.93
C SER A 16 -3.12 -0.06 0.44
N VAL A 17 -4.16 -0.85 0.12
CA VAL A 17 -4.62 -1.06 -1.26
C VAL A 17 -5.10 0.25 -1.87
N LEU A 18 -5.93 1.03 -1.18
CA LEU A 18 -6.38 2.35 -1.66
C LEU A 18 -5.20 3.30 -1.90
N LEU A 19 -4.24 3.35 -0.96
CA LEU A 19 -3.02 4.14 -1.11
C LEU A 19 -2.22 3.72 -2.35
N VAL A 20 -2.04 2.42 -2.57
CA VAL A 20 -1.35 1.90 -3.76
C VAL A 20 -2.07 2.32 -5.03
N LEU A 21 -3.38 2.08 -5.10
CA LEU A 21 -4.16 2.29 -6.30
C LEU A 21 -4.21 3.75 -6.74
N PHE A 22 -4.35 4.68 -5.78
CA PHE A 22 -4.63 6.09 -6.08
C PHE A 22 -3.42 7.02 -5.90
N SER A 23 -2.29 6.52 -5.38
CA SER A 23 -1.07 7.32 -5.18
C SER A 23 -0.61 8.07 -6.44
N SER A 24 -0.62 7.41 -7.59
CA SER A 24 -0.20 7.97 -8.88
C SER A 24 -1.23 8.87 -9.55
N TYR A 25 -2.44 8.94 -8.98
CA TYR A 25 -3.58 9.70 -9.50
C TYR A 25 -3.87 10.98 -8.68
N GLY A 26 -3.02 11.28 -7.69
CA GLY A 26 -3.06 12.55 -6.97
C GLY A 26 -3.46 12.43 -5.50
N LEU A 27 -3.62 11.22 -4.96
CA LEU A 27 -4.00 11.00 -3.55
C LEU A 27 -3.07 11.73 -2.56
N LEU A 28 -1.78 11.79 -2.85
CA LEU A 28 -0.82 12.53 -2.02
C LEU A 28 -1.05 14.04 -2.08
N SER A 29 -1.44 14.58 -3.24
CA SER A 29 -1.82 15.99 -3.37
C SER A 29 -3.06 16.32 -2.54
N LEU A 30 -4.10 15.48 -2.62
CA LEU A 30 -5.32 15.69 -1.83
C LEU A 30 -5.05 15.56 -0.32
N ALA A 31 -4.24 14.57 0.09
CA ALA A 31 -3.84 14.41 1.49
C ALA A 31 -3.02 15.62 1.98
N SER A 32 -2.10 16.14 1.15
CA SER A 32 -1.36 17.38 1.44
C SER A 32 -2.32 18.56 1.62
N ARG A 33 -3.33 18.67 0.74
CA ARG A 33 -4.33 19.73 0.79
C ARG A 33 -5.19 19.71 2.06
N LEU A 34 -5.42 18.54 2.64
CA LEU A 34 -6.03 18.36 3.97
C LEU A 34 -5.08 18.63 5.14
N GLY A 35 -3.84 19.03 4.89
CA GLY A 35 -2.84 19.37 5.91
C GLY A 35 -2.04 18.19 6.45
N VAL A 36 -1.97 17.07 5.73
CA VAL A 36 -1.13 15.92 6.14
C VAL A 36 0.35 16.28 6.00
N ARG A 37 1.03 16.50 7.14
CA ARG A 37 2.45 16.89 7.18
C ARG A 37 3.42 15.74 6.86
N PHE A 38 3.11 14.53 7.31
CA PHE A 38 3.97 13.34 7.17
C PHE A 38 3.42 12.40 6.09
N LEU A 39 3.47 12.84 4.85
CA LEU A 39 2.96 12.06 3.71
C LEU A 39 3.69 10.73 3.53
N ASP A 40 4.97 10.67 3.87
CA ASP A 40 5.79 9.45 3.84
C ASP A 40 5.24 8.38 4.79
N LYS A 41 4.81 8.80 5.99
CA LYS A 41 4.18 7.92 6.99
C LYS A 41 2.76 7.54 6.59
N PHE A 42 2.02 8.46 5.99
CA PHE A 42 0.69 8.21 5.44
C PHE A 42 0.73 7.17 4.31
N GLU A 43 1.67 7.28 3.37
CA GLU A 43 1.80 6.40 2.20
C GLU A 43 2.05 4.92 2.55
N ILE A 44 2.69 4.67 3.69
CA ILE A 44 2.95 3.30 4.19
C ILE A 44 2.01 2.89 5.33
N ALA A 45 0.99 3.71 5.62
CA ALA A 45 0.02 3.50 6.68
C ALA A 45 0.67 3.14 8.04
N VAL A 46 1.68 3.92 8.46
CA VAL A 46 2.37 3.69 9.75
C VAL A 46 1.35 3.66 10.88
N ASP A 47 0.56 4.73 10.97
CA ASP A 47 -0.56 4.86 11.90
C ASP A 47 -1.86 4.60 11.15
N TYR A 48 -2.46 3.44 11.41
CA TYR A 48 -3.72 3.06 10.79
C TYR A 48 -4.87 4.01 11.18
N ARG A 49 -4.96 4.44 12.44
CA ARG A 49 -6.06 5.28 12.92
C ARG A 49 -6.04 6.63 12.21
N LEU A 50 -4.87 7.26 12.11
CA LEU A 50 -4.71 8.51 11.38
C LEU A 50 -4.92 8.32 9.88
N THR A 51 -4.37 7.26 9.28
CA THR A 51 -4.57 6.95 7.85
C THR A 51 -6.04 6.80 7.52
N ALA A 52 -6.79 6.04 8.32
CA ALA A 52 -8.22 5.86 8.16
C ALA A 52 -8.99 7.19 8.27
N ARG A 53 -8.64 8.06 9.23
CA ARG A 53 -9.27 9.39 9.35
C ARG A 53 -9.05 10.26 8.11
N ILE A 54 -7.83 10.25 7.55
CA ILE A 54 -7.54 11.00 6.32
C ILE A 54 -8.32 10.42 5.14
N LEU A 55 -8.33 9.10 4.96
CA LEU A 55 -9.12 8.46 3.90
C LEU A 55 -10.63 8.72 4.03
N ASP A 56 -11.16 8.76 5.25
CA ASP A 56 -12.55 9.17 5.54
C ASP A 56 -12.82 10.61 5.06
N LEU A 57 -11.96 11.56 5.41
CA LEU A 57 -12.10 12.97 5.01
C LEU A 57 -12.00 13.13 3.48
N LEU A 58 -11.05 12.42 2.86
CA LEU A 58 -10.93 12.38 1.41
C LEU A 58 -12.19 11.82 0.75
N TRP A 59 -12.75 10.73 1.29
CA TRP A 59 -13.98 10.15 0.77
C TRP A 59 -15.16 11.12 0.85
N ILE A 60 -15.27 11.87 1.95
CA ILE A 60 -16.30 12.91 2.12
C ILE A 60 -16.09 14.03 1.10
N ALA A 61 -14.87 14.59 1.00
CA ALA A 61 -14.58 15.69 0.07
C ALA A 61 -14.87 15.29 -1.38
N VAL A 62 -14.39 14.12 -1.79
CA VAL A 62 -14.60 13.59 -3.13
C VAL A 62 -16.08 13.35 -3.40
N GLY A 63 -16.83 12.76 -2.46
CA GLY A 63 -18.25 12.52 -2.62
C GLY A 63 -19.06 13.82 -2.78
N ILE A 64 -18.77 14.83 -1.96
CA ILE A 64 -19.39 16.15 -2.05
C ILE A 64 -19.07 16.80 -3.41
N ALA A 65 -17.80 16.82 -3.80
CA ALA A 65 -17.36 17.42 -5.06
C ALA A 65 -18.01 16.73 -6.28
N ILE A 66 -18.07 15.40 -6.29
CA ILE A 66 -18.74 14.64 -7.35
C ILE A 66 -20.21 15.04 -7.42
N ASN A 67 -20.93 15.02 -6.29
CA ASN A 67 -22.37 15.34 -6.26
C ASN A 67 -22.63 16.76 -6.77
N ILE A 68 -21.88 17.76 -6.29
CA ILE A 68 -22.04 19.14 -6.76
C ILE A 68 -21.77 19.24 -8.26
N TYR A 69 -20.67 18.65 -8.72
CA TYR A 69 -20.29 18.72 -10.13
C TYR A 69 -21.33 18.08 -11.06
N ILE A 70 -21.76 16.84 -10.77
CA ILE A 70 -22.70 16.13 -11.65
C ILE A 70 -24.07 16.78 -11.65
N THR A 71 -24.54 17.33 -10.52
CA THR A 71 -25.79 18.10 -10.46
C THR A 71 -25.66 19.37 -11.30
N SER A 72 -24.55 20.10 -11.20
CA SER A 72 -24.34 21.33 -11.98
C SER A 72 -24.24 21.09 -13.49
N LYS A 73 -23.76 19.91 -13.91
CA LYS A 73 -23.61 19.52 -15.31
C LYS A 73 -24.74 18.63 -15.83
N ASN A 74 -25.75 18.35 -15.00
CA ASN A 74 -26.85 17.44 -15.29
C ASN A 74 -26.38 16.05 -15.78
N ILE A 75 -25.31 15.53 -15.18
CA ILE A 75 -24.76 14.20 -15.48
C ILE A 75 -25.39 13.19 -14.52
N PRO A 76 -26.03 12.10 -15.01
CA PRO A 76 -26.50 11.05 -14.12
C PRO A 76 -25.33 10.34 -13.44
N PHE A 77 -25.48 9.98 -12.16
CA PHE A 77 -24.42 9.29 -11.41
C PHE A 77 -23.97 7.97 -12.06
N SER A 78 -24.90 7.25 -12.69
CA SER A 78 -24.60 6.01 -13.43
C SER A 78 -23.76 6.25 -14.68
N ALA A 79 -23.85 7.45 -15.27
CA ALA A 79 -23.21 7.80 -16.53
C ALA A 79 -21.82 8.45 -16.36
N ILE A 80 -21.33 8.62 -15.13
CA ILE A 80 -20.01 9.21 -14.89
C ILE A 80 -18.90 8.41 -15.58
N MET A 81 -19.04 7.08 -15.61
CA MET A 81 -18.08 6.20 -16.28
C MET A 81 -18.37 6.01 -17.77
N ASP A 82 -19.52 6.46 -18.26
CA ASP A 82 -19.91 6.31 -19.65
C ASP A 82 -19.07 7.23 -20.55
N GLY A 83 -19.14 6.97 -21.86
CA GLY A 83 -18.36 7.69 -22.85
C GLY A 83 -16.88 7.31 -22.88
N LYS A 84 -16.12 7.98 -23.75
CA LYS A 84 -14.68 7.72 -23.92
C LYS A 84 -13.90 8.07 -22.65
N ASN A 85 -12.79 7.38 -22.39
CA ASN A 85 -11.98 7.57 -21.18
C ASN A 85 -11.16 8.87 -21.20
N ASP A 86 -11.18 9.62 -22.30
CA ASP A 86 -10.47 10.89 -22.49
C ASP A 86 -11.27 12.08 -21.95
N THR A 87 -12.59 11.94 -21.79
CA THR A 87 -13.44 12.96 -21.18
C THR A 87 -13.52 12.80 -19.68
N HIS A 88 -13.49 13.93 -18.96
CA HIS A 88 -13.64 13.98 -17.51
C HIS A 88 -12.70 13.02 -16.74
N ILE A 89 -11.46 12.84 -17.22
CA ILE A 89 -10.46 11.92 -16.65
C ILE A 89 -10.38 12.05 -15.11
N CYS A 90 -10.28 13.28 -14.60
CA CYS A 90 -10.19 13.54 -13.17
C CYS A 90 -11.46 13.09 -12.42
N LEU A 91 -12.64 13.36 -12.97
CA LEU A 91 -13.91 12.89 -12.39
C LEU A 91 -13.98 11.36 -12.35
N LYS A 92 -13.62 10.67 -13.44
CA LYS A 92 -13.65 9.19 -13.51
C LYS A 92 -12.74 8.54 -12.47
N VAL A 93 -11.51 9.05 -12.32
CA VAL A 93 -10.55 8.58 -11.30
C VAL A 93 -11.12 8.74 -9.90
N TRP A 94 -11.61 9.92 -9.55
CA TRP A 94 -12.09 10.19 -8.20
C TRP A 94 -13.44 9.55 -7.92
N TYR A 95 -14.24 9.29 -8.95
CA TYR A 95 -15.42 8.43 -8.86
C TYR A 95 -15.07 6.98 -8.52
N LEU A 96 -14.05 6.40 -9.17
CA LEU A 96 -13.55 5.07 -8.81
C LEU A 96 -13.01 5.05 -7.37
N TYR A 97 -12.27 6.09 -6.96
CA TYR A 97 -11.86 6.23 -5.55
C TYR A 97 -13.06 6.22 -4.62
N TYR A 98 -14.08 7.03 -4.90
CA TYR A 98 -15.29 7.13 -4.10
C TYR A 98 -15.99 5.77 -3.93
N LYS A 99 -16.10 4.97 -4.99
CA LYS A 99 -16.66 3.62 -4.93
C LYS A 99 -15.82 2.68 -4.06
N TRP A 100 -14.52 2.59 -4.32
CA TRP A 100 -13.65 1.63 -3.61
C TRP A 100 -13.41 2.01 -2.15
N ALA A 101 -13.21 3.30 -1.86
CA ALA A 101 -13.13 3.80 -0.50
C ALA A 101 -14.49 3.72 0.22
N GLY A 102 -15.61 3.75 -0.51
CA GLY A 102 -16.94 3.46 0.03
C GLY A 102 -17.07 2.03 0.55
N ILE A 103 -16.59 1.04 -0.20
CA ILE A 103 -16.55 -0.38 0.24
C ILE A 103 -15.63 -0.54 1.45
N TRP A 104 -14.47 0.13 1.47
CA TRP A 104 -13.61 0.17 2.66
C TRP A 104 -14.31 0.74 3.88
N LYS A 105 -15.05 1.83 3.71
CA LYS A 105 -15.83 2.46 4.77
C LYS A 105 -16.94 1.53 5.28
N ALA A 106 -17.62 0.81 4.37
CA ALA A 106 -18.61 -0.19 4.72
C ALA A 106 -17.99 -1.35 5.53
N HIS A 107 -16.86 -1.91 5.08
CA HIS A 107 -16.12 -2.93 5.84
C HIS A 107 -15.79 -2.45 7.25
N ARG A 108 -15.25 -1.23 7.38
CA ARG A 108 -14.91 -0.62 8.67
C ARG A 108 -16.13 -0.35 9.54
N MET A 109 -17.28 0.01 8.95
CA MET A 109 -18.54 0.11 9.68
C MET A 109 -19.01 -1.25 10.16
N GLY A 110 -18.95 -2.28 9.31
CA GLY A 110 -19.25 -3.66 9.68
C GLY A 110 -18.45 -4.15 10.88
N ILE A 111 -17.16 -3.78 10.97
CA ILE A 111 -16.34 -4.05 12.17
C ILE A 111 -16.88 -3.30 13.40
N ARG A 112 -17.19 -2.00 13.26
CA ARG A 112 -17.66 -1.17 14.39
C ARG A 112 -18.96 -1.67 15.01
N ILE A 113 -19.86 -2.21 14.20
CA ILE A 113 -21.18 -2.67 14.64
C ILE A 113 -21.26 -4.20 14.75
N GLY A 114 -20.13 -4.91 14.65
CA GLY A 114 -20.07 -6.38 14.67
C GLY A 114 -20.96 -7.05 13.61
N ASN A 115 -21.18 -6.39 12.48
CA ASN A 115 -21.96 -6.92 11.37
C ASN A 115 -21.05 -7.69 10.41
N PHE A 116 -20.94 -8.99 10.67
CA PHE A 116 -20.14 -9.92 9.89
C PHE A 116 -20.48 -9.93 8.38
N ASN A 117 -21.77 -9.85 8.01
CA ASN A 117 -22.18 -9.87 6.59
C ASN A 117 -21.58 -8.69 5.83
N ILE A 118 -21.71 -7.47 6.39
CA ILE A 118 -21.11 -6.28 5.79
C ILE A 118 -19.60 -6.43 5.67
N GLN A 119 -18.94 -7.00 6.69
CA GLN A 119 -17.49 -7.22 6.63
C GLN A 119 -17.09 -8.19 5.52
N ARG A 120 -17.76 -9.36 5.46
CA ARG A 120 -17.52 -10.43 4.49
C ARG A 120 -17.78 -9.94 3.07
N ASP A 121 -18.94 -9.35 2.83
CA ASP A 121 -19.37 -8.95 1.49
C ASP A 121 -18.49 -7.80 0.96
N SER A 122 -18.11 -6.86 1.82
CA SER A 122 -17.14 -5.82 1.47
C SER A 122 -15.76 -6.40 1.15
N LEU A 123 -15.34 -7.43 1.90
CA LEU A 123 -14.06 -8.10 1.68
C LEU A 123 -14.06 -8.90 0.37
N ALA A 124 -15.15 -9.61 0.07
CA ALA A 124 -15.34 -10.33 -1.19
C ALA A 124 -15.32 -9.36 -2.38
N ALA A 125 -16.05 -8.24 -2.28
CA ALA A 125 -16.11 -7.23 -3.33
C ALA A 125 -14.75 -6.58 -3.61
N VAL A 126 -13.88 -6.42 -2.62
CA VAL A 126 -12.56 -5.78 -2.81
C VAL A 126 -11.42 -6.77 -3.09
N ALA A 127 -11.65 -8.09 -2.93
CA ALA A 127 -10.61 -9.11 -3.04
C ALA A 127 -9.79 -9.03 -4.35
N PRO A 128 -10.39 -8.74 -5.53
CA PRO A 128 -9.65 -8.50 -6.76
C PRO A 128 -8.62 -7.36 -6.65
N LEU A 129 -8.94 -6.27 -5.96
CA LEU A 129 -8.03 -5.13 -5.82
C LEU A 129 -6.79 -5.46 -4.98
N PHE A 130 -6.93 -6.34 -3.98
CA PHE A 130 -5.78 -6.85 -3.23
C PHE A 130 -4.80 -7.57 -4.15
N ALA A 131 -5.32 -8.39 -5.08
CA ALA A 131 -4.50 -9.08 -6.07
C ALA A 131 -3.78 -8.08 -7.00
N SER A 132 -4.47 -7.03 -7.42
CA SER A 132 -3.93 -5.99 -8.31
C SER A 132 -2.94 -5.03 -7.63
N ALA A 133 -3.06 -4.85 -6.31
CA ALA A 133 -2.14 -4.06 -5.49
C ALA A 133 -0.91 -4.86 -5.01
N ALA A 134 -0.69 -6.07 -5.54
CA ALA A 134 0.39 -6.98 -5.15
C ALA A 134 0.36 -7.42 -3.66
N LYS A 135 -0.82 -7.48 -3.05
CA LYS A 135 -1.05 -7.99 -1.68
C LYS A 135 -1.34 -9.49 -1.69
N SER A 136 -0.48 -10.28 -2.34
CA SER A 136 -0.72 -11.70 -2.64
C SER A 136 -1.07 -12.55 -1.42
N ASN A 137 -0.42 -12.32 -0.27
CA ASN A 137 -0.69 -13.08 0.95
C ASN A 137 -2.12 -12.85 1.46
N TYR A 138 -2.60 -11.61 1.36
CA TYR A 138 -3.97 -11.26 1.74
C TYR A 138 -4.97 -11.75 0.71
N THR A 139 -4.63 -11.70 -0.58
CA THR A 139 -5.44 -12.33 -1.62
C THR A 139 -5.67 -13.82 -1.34
N THR A 140 -4.60 -14.56 -1.02
CA THR A 140 -4.70 -15.98 -0.64
C THR A 140 -5.51 -16.16 0.65
N ALA A 141 -5.26 -15.35 1.68
CA ALA A 141 -6.03 -15.42 2.93
C ALA A 141 -7.52 -15.16 2.72
N ILE A 142 -7.89 -14.16 1.89
CA ILE A 142 -9.28 -13.86 1.55
C ILE A 142 -9.90 -15.03 0.78
N ALA A 143 -9.19 -15.63 -0.18
CA ALA A 143 -9.70 -16.77 -0.93
C ALA A 143 -10.00 -17.98 -0.03
N HIS A 144 -9.07 -18.35 0.87
CA HIS A 144 -9.33 -19.41 1.85
C HIS A 144 -10.47 -19.06 2.81
N PHE A 145 -10.51 -17.82 3.31
CA PHE A 145 -11.56 -17.36 4.21
C PHE A 145 -12.95 -17.50 3.59
N LEU A 146 -13.14 -16.95 2.38
CA LEU A 146 -14.41 -17.02 1.68
C LEU A 146 -14.80 -18.46 1.34
N SER A 147 -13.83 -19.30 0.96
CA SER A 147 -14.08 -20.71 0.70
C SER A 147 -14.51 -21.49 1.95
N ASN A 148 -13.87 -21.22 3.08
CA ASN A 148 -14.20 -21.90 4.34
C ASN A 148 -15.60 -21.53 4.83
N ILE A 149 -16.00 -20.27 4.68
CA ILE A 149 -17.37 -19.83 5.00
C ILE A 149 -18.37 -20.52 4.09
N ALA A 150 -18.12 -20.52 2.78
CA ALA A 150 -19.01 -21.15 1.80
C ALA A 150 -19.16 -22.67 2.03
N ALA A 151 -18.10 -23.35 2.47
CA ALA A 151 -18.11 -24.79 2.76
C ALA A 151 -18.77 -25.14 4.09
N HIS A 152 -18.83 -24.20 5.05
CA HIS A 152 -19.28 -24.45 6.41
C HIS A 152 -20.23 -23.37 6.91
N PRO A 153 -21.54 -23.42 6.58
CA PRO A 153 -22.52 -22.42 7.02
C PRO A 153 -22.61 -22.28 8.55
N GLN A 154 -22.36 -23.34 9.32
CA GLN A 154 -22.32 -23.26 10.79
C GLN A 154 -21.15 -22.39 11.31
N LEU A 155 -20.04 -22.30 10.55
CA LEU A 155 -18.94 -21.40 10.87
C LEU A 155 -19.37 -19.93 10.73
N GLU A 156 -20.22 -19.62 9.76
CA GLU A 156 -20.78 -18.29 9.56
C GLU A 156 -21.63 -17.86 10.76
N GLU A 157 -22.49 -18.74 11.26
CA GLU A 157 -23.33 -18.48 12.44
C GLU A 157 -22.50 -18.21 13.70
N ASN A 158 -21.44 -19.00 13.93
CA ASN A 158 -20.52 -18.76 15.04
C ASN A 158 -19.78 -17.42 14.91
N LEU A 159 -19.34 -17.06 13.69
CA LEU A 159 -18.70 -15.77 13.42
C LEU A 159 -19.65 -14.60 13.65
N HIS A 160 -20.94 -14.74 13.35
CA HIS A 160 -21.95 -13.74 13.68
C HIS A 160 -22.05 -13.48 15.19
N HIS A 161 -21.99 -14.53 15.99
CA HIS A 161 -22.06 -14.43 17.44
C HIS A 161 -20.77 -13.79 18.00
N ASP A 162 -19.61 -14.31 17.60
CA ASP A 162 -18.30 -13.83 18.04
C ASP A 162 -18.09 -12.34 17.69
N GLU A 163 -18.51 -11.90 16.49
CA GLU A 163 -18.39 -10.50 16.08
C GLU A 163 -19.23 -9.57 16.94
N ARG A 164 -20.43 -10.00 17.37
CA ARG A 164 -21.29 -9.20 18.25
C ARG A 164 -20.69 -9.04 19.64
N GLU A 165 -20.16 -10.11 20.22
CA GLU A 165 -19.54 -10.06 21.55
C GLU A 165 -18.26 -9.22 21.56
N ARG A 166 -17.55 -9.16 20.43
CA ARG A 166 -16.28 -8.45 20.31
C ARG A 166 -16.41 -6.95 20.10
N ILE A 167 -17.62 -6.46 19.82
CA ILE A 167 -17.93 -5.03 19.70
C ILE A 167 -17.42 -4.29 20.94
N ASP A 168 -17.60 -4.83 22.14
CA ASP A 168 -17.22 -4.12 23.38
C ASP A 168 -15.70 -3.88 23.50
N LEU A 169 -14.88 -4.88 23.15
CA LEU A 169 -13.41 -4.76 23.14
C LEU A 169 -12.92 -3.84 22.01
N LEU A 170 -13.55 -3.95 20.82
CA LEU A 170 -13.23 -3.09 19.68
C LEU A 170 -13.65 -1.64 19.95
N LEU A 171 -14.81 -1.40 20.57
CA LEU A 171 -15.24 -0.07 20.98
C LEU A 171 -14.24 0.55 21.95
N TYR A 172 -13.67 -0.18 22.90
CA TYR A 172 -12.62 0.35 23.77
C TYR A 172 -11.32 0.71 23.01
N GLU A 173 -10.85 -0.13 22.10
CA GLU A 173 -9.64 0.17 21.31
C GLU A 173 -9.90 1.30 20.28
N TYR A 174 -11.14 1.43 19.80
CA TYR A 174 -11.50 2.30 18.68
C TYR A 174 -12.12 3.63 19.08
N LEU A 175 -12.85 3.67 20.20
CA LEU A 175 -13.47 4.83 20.83
C LEU A 175 -12.59 5.51 21.88
N ASP A 176 -11.27 5.24 21.91
CA ASP A 176 -10.31 6.06 22.66
C ASP A 176 -10.18 7.45 21.99
N ASN A 177 -11.30 8.16 22.02
CA ASN A 177 -11.70 9.38 21.32
C ASN A 177 -12.44 10.34 22.25
N ASN A 178 -12.55 10.04 23.55
CA ASN A 178 -13.14 10.99 24.49
C ASN A 178 -12.04 11.47 25.42
N THR A 179 -11.31 12.50 24.97
CA THR A 179 -10.79 13.65 25.73
C THR A 179 -9.58 14.29 25.03
N VAL A 180 -9.79 14.84 23.84
CA VAL A 180 -9.16 16.13 23.57
C VAL A 180 -10.31 17.07 23.30
N LEU A 181 -10.64 17.91 24.29
CA LEU A 181 -11.45 19.09 24.08
C LEU A 181 -10.77 19.88 22.96
N HIS A 182 -11.33 19.78 21.74
CA HIS A 182 -10.86 20.55 20.62
C HIS A 182 -11.28 21.99 20.85
N THR A 183 -10.31 22.88 21.01
CA THR A 183 -10.56 24.32 20.91
C THR A 183 -11.19 24.61 19.55
N GLU A 184 -12.30 25.33 19.54
CA GLU A 184 -13.16 25.66 18.38
C GLU A 184 -12.37 26.07 17.12
N ARG A 185 -11.29 26.85 17.27
CA ARG A 185 -10.40 27.26 16.18
C ARG A 185 -9.78 26.09 15.37
N THR A 186 -9.53 24.94 16.01
CA THR A 186 -8.94 23.77 15.33
C THR A 186 -9.98 22.96 14.54
N SER A 187 -11.26 23.03 14.90
CA SER A 187 -12.33 22.40 14.12
C SER A 187 -12.67 23.27 12.89
N GLU A 188 -12.67 24.59 13.05
CA GLU A 188 -12.90 25.54 11.96
C GLU A 188 -11.85 25.43 10.86
N SER A 189 -10.55 25.40 11.21
CA SER A 189 -9.45 25.25 10.25
C SER A 189 -9.50 23.92 9.47
N ARG A 190 -9.95 22.82 10.11
CA ARG A 190 -10.14 21.52 9.45
C ARG A 190 -11.32 21.53 8.49
N ARG A 191 -12.43 22.16 8.89
CA ARG A 191 -13.61 22.35 8.02
C ARG A 191 -13.25 23.18 6.80
N GLU A 192 -12.50 24.26 6.99
CA GLU A 192 -12.01 25.12 5.91
C GLU A 192 -11.12 24.33 4.94
N SER A 193 -10.18 23.52 5.44
CA SER A 193 -9.32 22.67 4.61
C SER A 193 -10.12 21.64 3.79
N LEU A 194 -11.22 21.11 4.34
CA LEU A 194 -12.10 20.18 3.64
C LEU A 194 -12.85 20.87 2.49
N TRP A 195 -13.48 22.02 2.75
CA TRP A 195 -14.22 22.77 1.72
C TRP A 195 -13.30 23.29 0.63
N ASN A 196 -12.15 23.80 1.01
CA ASN A 196 -11.09 24.16 0.08
C ASN A 196 -10.71 23.00 -0.87
N LEU A 197 -10.61 21.78 -0.35
CA LEU A 197 -10.37 20.61 -1.19
C LEU A 197 -11.57 20.29 -2.09
N VAL A 198 -12.80 20.43 -1.58
CA VAL A 198 -14.03 20.24 -2.38
C VAL A 198 -14.04 21.21 -3.57
N ASP A 199 -13.75 22.49 -3.35
CA ASP A 199 -13.72 23.52 -4.39
C ASP A 199 -12.62 23.23 -5.42
N ASP A 200 -11.41 22.87 -4.95
CA ASP A 200 -10.32 22.46 -5.83
C ASP A 200 -10.73 21.27 -6.71
N LEU A 201 -11.43 20.27 -6.16
CA LEU A 201 -11.92 19.09 -6.87
C LEU A 201 -12.98 19.42 -7.93
N ILE A 202 -13.97 20.24 -7.56
CA ILE A 202 -15.02 20.70 -8.49
C ILE A 202 -14.39 21.40 -9.69
N ASN A 203 -13.39 22.26 -9.45
CA ASN A 203 -12.66 22.95 -10.50
C ASN A 203 -11.95 21.96 -11.42
N VAL A 204 -11.11 21.06 -10.89
CA VAL A 204 -10.33 20.12 -11.73
C VAL A 204 -11.19 19.11 -12.49
N PHE A 205 -12.40 18.80 -12.05
CA PHE A 205 -13.32 17.95 -12.81
C PHE A 205 -13.78 18.58 -14.13
N GLY A 206 -13.83 19.92 -14.20
CA GLY A 206 -14.22 20.68 -15.39
C GLY A 206 -13.06 21.15 -16.26
N MET A 207 -11.81 20.96 -15.83
CA MET A 207 -10.63 21.44 -16.56
C MET A 207 -10.28 20.50 -17.72
N SER A 208 -9.91 21.09 -18.86
CA SER A 208 -9.30 20.36 -19.98
C SER A 208 -7.91 19.82 -19.63
N ASP A 209 -7.13 20.60 -18.89
CA ASP A 209 -5.86 20.19 -18.30
C ASP A 209 -5.89 20.31 -16.76
N PRO A 210 -6.35 19.25 -16.05
CA PRO A 210 -6.37 19.23 -14.59
C PRO A 210 -4.98 19.43 -13.96
N LEU A 211 -3.89 19.04 -14.63
CA LEU A 211 -2.53 19.09 -14.08
C LEU A 211 -2.01 20.51 -13.89
N SER A 212 -2.57 21.47 -14.63
CA SER A 212 -2.25 22.90 -14.48
C SER A 212 -2.74 23.50 -13.15
N HIS A 213 -3.68 22.83 -12.45
CA HIS A 213 -4.26 23.33 -11.21
C HIS A 213 -3.28 23.32 -10.04
N ASN A 214 -3.40 24.31 -9.15
CA ASN A 214 -2.53 24.47 -7.97
C ASN A 214 -2.50 23.23 -7.07
N LEU A 215 -3.61 22.49 -7.00
CA LEU A 215 -3.75 21.24 -6.24
C LEU A 215 -2.62 20.23 -6.54
N PHE A 216 -2.16 20.15 -7.79
CA PHE A 216 -1.20 19.14 -8.24
C PHE A 216 0.24 19.66 -8.38
N LYS A 217 0.54 20.90 -7.97
CA LYS A 217 1.88 21.49 -8.13
C LYS A 217 2.97 20.77 -7.33
N GLU A 218 2.69 20.38 -6.09
CA GLU A 218 3.71 19.79 -5.20
C GLU A 218 3.88 18.28 -5.44
N TYR A 219 2.77 17.56 -5.60
CA TYR A 219 2.73 16.12 -5.81
C TYR A 219 1.96 15.77 -7.09
N PRO A 220 2.50 16.12 -8.28
CA PRO A 220 1.81 15.95 -9.54
C PRO A 220 1.49 14.46 -9.79
N PRO A 221 0.24 14.13 -10.16
CA PRO A 221 -0.11 12.77 -10.50
C PRO A 221 0.56 12.36 -11.81
N THR A 222 1.06 11.13 -11.85
CA THR A 222 1.79 10.59 -13.00
C THR A 222 0.89 9.83 -13.96
N GLU A 223 -0.27 9.35 -13.48
CA GLU A 223 -1.19 8.50 -14.24
C GLU A 223 -2.55 9.18 -14.51
N LEU A 224 -2.66 10.50 -14.30
CA LEU A 224 -3.88 11.26 -14.57
C LEU A 224 -4.01 11.59 -16.07
N HIS A 225 -4.08 10.55 -16.90
CA HIS A 225 -4.26 10.60 -18.34
C HIS A 225 -5.04 9.38 -18.82
N HIS A 226 -5.49 9.37 -20.08
CA HIS A 226 -6.34 8.32 -20.65
C HIS A 226 -5.88 6.88 -20.33
N GLN A 227 -4.62 6.55 -20.68
CA GLN A 227 -4.06 5.22 -20.45
C GLN A 227 -3.99 4.82 -18.96
N GLY A 228 -3.75 5.79 -18.07
CA GLY A 228 -3.76 5.56 -16.63
C GLY A 228 -5.15 5.20 -16.15
N VAL A 229 -6.18 5.96 -16.57
CA VAL A 229 -7.59 5.64 -16.27
C VAL A 229 -7.97 4.25 -16.74
N GLU A 230 -7.60 3.87 -17.97
CA GLU A 230 -7.84 2.52 -18.49
C GLU A 230 -7.18 1.44 -17.62
N CYS A 231 -5.94 1.68 -17.19
CA CYS A 231 -5.22 0.78 -16.29
C CYS A 231 -5.90 0.68 -14.92
N LEU A 232 -6.41 1.78 -14.38
CA LEU A 232 -7.14 1.81 -13.11
C LEU A 232 -8.48 1.06 -13.21
N ILE A 233 -9.23 1.23 -14.30
CA ILE A 233 -10.47 0.49 -14.56
C ILE A 233 -10.19 -1.02 -14.68
N ALA A 234 -9.18 -1.38 -15.47
CA ALA A 234 -8.81 -2.78 -15.70
C ALA A 234 -8.24 -3.50 -14.47
N CYS A 235 -7.87 -2.77 -13.39
CA CYS A 235 -7.36 -3.37 -12.17
C CYS A 235 -8.31 -4.39 -11.56
N TYR A 236 -9.62 -4.16 -11.63
CA TYR A 236 -10.57 -5.07 -11.02
C TYR A 236 -10.60 -6.41 -11.76
N GLU A 237 -10.78 -6.40 -13.07
CA GLU A 237 -10.86 -7.62 -13.89
C GLU A 237 -9.56 -8.44 -13.85
N LYS A 238 -8.41 -7.78 -13.99
CA LYS A 238 -7.11 -8.47 -13.87
C LYS A 238 -6.88 -9.01 -12.46
N GLY A 239 -7.36 -8.31 -11.45
CA GLY A 239 -7.35 -8.77 -10.07
C GLY A 239 -8.23 -9.99 -9.86
N LEU A 240 -9.38 -10.02 -10.53
CA LEU A 240 -10.36 -11.09 -10.47
C LEU A 240 -9.82 -12.38 -11.11
N GLU A 241 -9.15 -12.27 -12.26
CA GLU A 241 -8.45 -13.39 -12.88
C GLU A 241 -7.41 -14.00 -11.94
N ARG A 242 -6.64 -13.16 -11.25
CA ARG A 242 -5.58 -13.61 -10.33
C ARG A 242 -6.13 -14.28 -9.10
N ILE A 243 -7.17 -13.74 -8.46
CA ILE A 243 -7.75 -14.38 -7.28
C ILE A 243 -8.43 -15.71 -7.66
N LYS A 244 -9.06 -15.81 -8.84
CA LYS A 244 -9.56 -17.08 -9.38
C LYS A 244 -8.43 -18.10 -9.56
N ALA A 245 -7.28 -17.69 -10.09
CA ALA A 245 -6.11 -18.56 -10.20
C ALA A 245 -5.56 -19.00 -8.83
N VAL A 246 -5.49 -18.07 -7.86
CA VAL A 246 -5.09 -18.40 -6.48
C VAL A 246 -6.06 -19.41 -5.86
N TYR A 247 -7.36 -19.23 -6.07
CA TYR A 247 -8.38 -20.15 -5.58
C TYR A 247 -8.20 -21.57 -6.13
N ARG A 248 -8.00 -21.72 -7.46
CA ARG A 248 -7.78 -23.04 -8.08
C ARG A 248 -6.47 -23.71 -7.62
N GLN A 249 -5.42 -22.93 -7.40
CA GLN A 249 -4.09 -23.45 -7.05
C GLN A 249 -3.90 -23.76 -5.57
N GLU A 250 -4.41 -22.90 -4.68
CA GLU A 250 -4.09 -22.96 -3.24
C GLU A 250 -5.30 -23.34 -2.39
N VAL A 251 -6.53 -23.18 -2.88
CA VAL A 251 -7.73 -23.55 -2.11
C VAL A 251 -8.31 -24.88 -2.57
N LEU A 252 -8.51 -25.04 -3.89
CA LEU A 252 -8.98 -26.29 -4.47
C LEU A 252 -7.86 -27.30 -4.74
N GLU A 253 -6.61 -26.83 -4.80
CA GLU A 253 -5.43 -27.64 -5.11
C GLU A 253 -5.54 -28.45 -6.43
N ILE A 254 -6.36 -27.98 -7.38
CA ILE A 254 -6.58 -28.63 -8.69
C ILE A 254 -5.58 -28.19 -9.77
N GLU A 255 -4.82 -27.12 -9.51
CA GLU A 255 -3.77 -26.61 -10.39
C GLU A 255 -2.44 -26.51 -9.66
N CYS A 256 -1.33 -26.77 -10.36
CA CYS A 256 0.00 -26.55 -9.80
C CYS A 256 0.22 -25.07 -9.43
N ARG A 257 0.79 -24.85 -8.24
CA ARG A 257 1.09 -23.51 -7.74
C ARG A 257 2.04 -22.75 -8.67
N ASN A 258 1.57 -21.63 -9.23
CA ASN A 258 2.39 -20.74 -10.06
C ASN A 258 2.63 -19.39 -9.37
N ALA A 259 3.88 -19.11 -9.02
CA ALA A 259 4.27 -17.86 -8.36
C ALA A 259 4.48 -16.67 -9.31
N ARG A 260 4.56 -16.89 -10.63
CA ARG A 260 4.85 -15.85 -11.63
C ARG A 260 3.72 -14.81 -11.65
N GLY A 261 4.08 -13.53 -11.56
CA GLY A 261 3.11 -12.42 -11.64
C GLY A 261 2.32 -12.14 -10.35
N ARG A 262 2.40 -12.98 -9.30
CA ARG A 262 1.66 -12.75 -8.03
C ARG A 262 2.03 -11.45 -7.31
N ARG A 263 3.23 -10.92 -7.55
CA ARG A 263 3.72 -9.63 -7.01
C ARG A 263 3.64 -8.48 -8.00
N LYS A 264 3.05 -8.68 -9.18
CA LYS A 264 2.90 -7.64 -10.18
C LYS A 264 1.83 -6.66 -9.72
N THR A 265 2.13 -5.37 -9.66
CA THR A 265 1.11 -4.34 -9.44
C THR A 265 0.50 -3.96 -10.80
N GLU A 266 -0.83 -3.86 -10.89
CA GLU A 266 -1.51 -3.50 -12.15
C GLU A 266 -1.52 -1.99 -12.44
N VAL A 267 -1.23 -1.18 -11.43
CA VAL A 267 -1.05 0.26 -11.54
C VAL A 267 0.34 0.67 -11.11
N VAL A 268 0.83 1.76 -11.68
CA VAL A 268 2.02 2.44 -11.19
C VAL A 268 1.71 2.95 -9.79
N ARG A 269 2.66 2.76 -8.86
CA ARG A 269 2.59 3.31 -7.50
C ARG A 269 3.65 4.38 -7.35
N THR A 270 3.22 5.62 -7.18
CA THR A 270 4.10 6.76 -6.88
C THR A 270 4.30 6.90 -5.38
N ARG A 271 5.55 7.14 -4.97
CA ARG A 271 5.94 7.28 -3.57
C ARG A 271 6.40 8.69 -3.27
N VAL A 272 6.30 9.10 -2.01
CA VAL A 272 6.73 10.46 -1.57
C VAL A 272 8.20 10.71 -1.91
N LYS A 273 9.05 9.69 -1.77
CA LYS A 273 10.48 9.77 -2.13
C LYS A 273 10.75 10.08 -3.60
N ASP A 274 9.82 9.75 -4.50
CA ASP A 274 10.00 9.94 -5.95
C ASP A 274 9.94 11.45 -6.31
N PHE A 275 9.27 12.26 -5.48
CA PHE A 275 9.25 13.72 -5.62
C PHE A 275 10.48 14.40 -5.00
N ASN A 276 11.00 13.86 -3.91
CA ASN A 276 12.20 14.39 -3.25
C ASN A 276 13.46 14.25 -4.13
N GLN A 277 13.56 13.18 -4.92
CA GLN A 277 14.66 12.99 -5.87
C GLN A 277 14.62 13.99 -7.04
N LYS A 278 13.42 14.37 -7.51
CA LYS A 278 13.25 15.40 -8.55
C LYS A 278 13.67 16.80 -8.06
N LYS A 279 13.38 17.15 -6.80
CA LYS A 279 13.83 18.42 -6.19
C LYS A 279 15.37 18.53 -6.07
N SER A 280 16.06 17.42 -5.84
CA SER A 280 17.55 17.38 -5.80
C SER A 280 18.18 17.55 -7.19
N LYS A 281 17.65 16.88 -8.22
CA LYS A 281 18.14 17.02 -9.60
C LYS A 281 17.94 18.44 -10.16
N ASN A 282 16.80 19.07 -9.89
CA ASN A 282 16.54 20.45 -10.33
C ASN A 282 17.42 21.49 -9.63
N LYS A 283 17.90 21.24 -8.40
CA LYS A 283 18.88 22.12 -7.73
C LYS A 283 20.29 22.05 -8.34
N THR A 284 20.62 20.96 -9.03
CA THR A 284 21.95 20.75 -9.60
C THR A 284 22.07 21.36 -11.02
N GLY A 285 20.96 21.54 -11.72
CA GLY A 285 20.91 22.14 -13.07
C GLY A 285 20.85 23.67 -13.14
N ILE A 286 20.78 24.38 -12.00
CA ILE A 286 20.63 25.86 -11.96
C ILE A 286 21.98 26.57 -11.75
N LYS A 287 23.10 25.83 -11.61
CA LYS A 287 24.42 26.42 -11.28
C LYS A 287 25.37 26.69 -12.45
N SER A 288 24.92 26.69 -13.71
CA SER A 288 25.82 27.03 -14.82
C SER A 288 25.12 27.76 -15.96
N PHE A 289 24.74 29.01 -15.75
CA PHE A 289 24.64 30.00 -16.83
C PHE A 289 24.79 31.41 -16.24
N GLN A 290 26.03 31.88 -16.18
CA GLN A 290 26.37 33.30 -16.30
C GLN A 290 27.71 33.39 -17.05
N GLN A 291 27.67 34.13 -18.16
CA GLN A 291 28.73 34.34 -19.14
C GLN A 291 29.90 35.17 -18.60
N ALA A 292 31.09 34.97 -19.17
CA ALA A 292 31.97 36.08 -19.52
C ALA A 292 32.80 35.70 -20.77
N SER A 293 32.72 36.57 -21.77
CA SER A 293 33.51 36.62 -23.00
C SER A 293 34.83 37.38 -22.79
N GLY A 294 35.90 36.99 -23.51
CA GLY A 294 37.12 37.79 -23.68
C GLY A 294 38.40 36.98 -23.92
N SER A 295 38.91 37.00 -25.16
CA SER A 295 40.11 36.29 -25.68
C SER A 295 41.45 36.72 -25.10
N SER A 296 42.44 35.80 -25.08
CA SER A 296 43.73 35.96 -25.79
C SER A 296 44.47 34.61 -25.93
N ASN A 297 45.18 34.46 -27.05
CA ASN A 297 45.87 33.26 -27.52
C ASN A 297 47.26 33.08 -26.89
N GLN A 298 47.73 31.83 -26.75
CA GLN A 298 49.01 31.36 -27.29
C GLN A 298 49.13 29.83 -27.18
N ALA A 299 49.67 29.24 -28.25
CA ALA A 299 49.85 27.82 -28.48
C ALA A 299 51.10 27.28 -27.76
N ASP A 300 51.11 25.99 -27.43
CA ASP A 300 52.03 25.04 -28.07
C ASP A 300 51.63 23.59 -27.76
N ASN A 301 51.64 22.79 -28.82
CA ASN A 301 51.42 21.35 -28.84
C ASN A 301 52.61 20.61 -28.23
N LEU A 302 52.38 19.41 -27.69
CA LEU A 302 53.09 18.18 -28.12
C LEU A 302 52.43 16.92 -27.52
N GLU A 303 51.94 16.11 -28.46
CA GLU A 303 51.88 14.64 -28.47
C GLU A 303 50.96 13.84 -27.53
N SER A 304 49.83 13.45 -28.13
CA SER A 304 49.20 12.13 -28.01
C SER A 304 50.03 11.07 -28.77
N PRO A 305 49.96 9.78 -28.41
CA PRO A 305 49.27 8.85 -29.31
C PRO A 305 48.25 7.90 -28.65
N TYR A 306 47.00 8.01 -29.12
CA TYR A 306 46.06 6.97 -29.62
C TYR A 306 46.15 5.52 -29.02
N ILE A 307 45.14 4.99 -28.27
CA ILE A 307 43.83 4.34 -28.65
C ILE A 307 44.02 2.88 -29.21
N PRO A 308 43.13 1.84 -29.04
CA PRO A 308 41.70 1.78 -28.62
C PRO A 308 41.22 0.62 -27.68
N GLU A 309 39.99 0.83 -27.15
CA GLU A 309 38.85 -0.10 -26.91
C GLU A 309 38.99 -1.50 -26.26
N SER A 310 38.26 -1.71 -25.14
CA SER A 310 37.18 -2.72 -25.09
C SER A 310 36.34 -2.64 -23.78
N GLN A 311 35.06 -2.38 -23.95
CA GLN A 311 33.86 -2.87 -23.23
C GLN A 311 33.94 -3.45 -21.80
N ASN A 312 33.03 -2.91 -20.97
CA ASN A 312 32.25 -3.57 -19.90
C ASN A 312 32.98 -4.04 -18.62
N ASN A 313 32.64 -3.41 -17.48
CA ASN A 313 31.76 -4.06 -16.49
C ASN A 313 31.39 -3.16 -15.30
N LEU A 314 30.09 -3.16 -14.99
CA LEU A 314 29.49 -2.66 -13.77
C LEU A 314 30.16 -3.26 -12.52
N VAL A 315 30.75 -2.41 -11.68
CA VAL A 315 31.08 -2.80 -10.30
C VAL A 315 29.76 -2.93 -9.52
N LYS A 316 29.29 -4.17 -9.42
CA LYS A 316 28.23 -4.58 -8.49
C LYS A 316 28.77 -4.47 -7.06
N VAL A 317 28.17 -3.58 -6.27
CA VAL A 317 28.29 -3.61 -4.80
C VAL A 317 27.88 -5.02 -4.31
N PRO A 318 28.71 -5.74 -3.55
CA PRO A 318 28.42 -7.11 -3.17
C PRO A 318 27.28 -7.14 -2.15
N LYS A 319 26.16 -7.77 -2.54
CA LYS A 319 25.10 -8.20 -1.62
C LYS A 319 25.72 -9.11 -0.57
N LYS A 320 25.55 -8.82 0.73
CA LYS A 320 25.95 -9.71 1.83
C LYS A 320 25.34 -11.11 1.59
N LYS A 321 26.17 -12.08 1.20
CA LYS A 321 25.80 -13.50 1.16
C LYS A 321 25.42 -13.93 2.57
N ARG A 322 24.22 -14.49 2.75
CA ARG A 322 23.83 -15.14 4.00
C ARG A 322 24.71 -16.39 4.13
N LYS A 323 25.64 -16.42 5.09
CA LYS A 323 26.52 -17.57 5.30
C LYS A 323 25.66 -18.77 5.74
N GLN A 324 25.87 -19.90 5.08
CA GLN A 324 25.18 -21.17 5.33
C GLN A 324 25.79 -21.80 6.59
N THR A 325 24.96 -22.36 7.47
CA THR A 325 25.41 -23.11 8.65
C THR A 325 26.33 -24.25 8.18
N THR A 326 27.48 -24.42 8.81
CA THR A 326 28.39 -25.52 8.47
C THR A 326 27.84 -26.85 9.00
N PRO A 327 28.18 -28.01 8.40
CA PRO A 327 27.71 -29.32 8.88
C PRO A 327 28.08 -29.61 10.35
N GLU A 328 29.21 -29.07 10.80
CA GLU A 328 29.66 -29.15 12.20
C GLU A 328 28.77 -28.33 13.14
N GLU A 329 28.43 -27.10 12.75
CA GLU A 329 27.47 -26.26 13.49
C GLU A 329 26.04 -26.84 13.46
N GLU A 330 25.67 -27.58 12.40
CA GLU A 330 24.39 -28.28 12.34
C GLU A 330 24.31 -29.40 13.37
N LYS A 331 25.36 -30.23 13.48
CA LYS A 331 25.44 -31.31 14.47
C LYS A 331 25.37 -30.80 15.91
N ILE A 332 26.03 -29.67 16.20
CA ILE A 332 25.97 -29.02 17.53
C ILE A 332 24.56 -28.50 17.83
N LEU A 333 23.84 -27.97 16.83
CA LEU A 333 22.50 -27.42 17.01
C LEU A 333 21.40 -28.50 17.11
N GLU A 334 21.65 -29.73 16.66
CA GLU A 334 20.75 -30.87 16.81
C GLU A 334 20.62 -31.33 18.28
N GLU A 335 21.64 -31.11 19.10
CA GLU A 335 21.60 -31.41 20.54
C GLU A 335 20.47 -30.66 21.27
N LEU A 336 20.00 -29.52 20.73
CA LEU A 336 18.89 -28.74 21.29
C LEU A 336 17.50 -29.33 21.03
N LEU A 337 17.38 -30.34 20.15
CA LEU A 337 16.10 -30.98 19.86
C LEU A 337 15.56 -31.81 21.03
N VAL A 338 16.40 -32.07 22.05
CA VAL A 338 15.97 -32.69 23.32
C VAL A 338 14.94 -31.81 24.05
N TYR A 339 15.00 -30.49 23.88
CA TYR A 339 14.05 -29.55 24.48
C TYR A 339 12.81 -29.39 23.61
N LYS A 340 11.66 -29.91 24.09
CA LYS A 340 10.39 -29.95 23.34
C LYS A 340 9.48 -28.75 23.54
N GLU A 341 9.52 -28.06 24.66
CA GLU A 341 8.56 -26.99 24.96
C GLU A 341 9.26 -25.65 25.15
N GLU A 342 10.24 -25.60 26.05
CA GLU A 342 11.04 -24.41 26.31
C GLU A 342 12.54 -24.70 26.24
N LEU A 343 13.29 -23.73 25.73
CA LEU A 343 14.73 -23.79 25.59
C LEU A 343 15.38 -22.92 26.69
N PRO A 344 15.95 -23.51 27.75
CA PRO A 344 16.51 -22.74 28.85
C PRO A 344 17.74 -21.95 28.41
N ASP A 345 17.89 -20.73 28.93
CA ASP A 345 19.00 -19.84 28.55
C ASP A 345 20.38 -20.40 28.95
N SER A 346 20.45 -21.31 29.94
CA SER A 346 21.66 -22.06 30.30
C SER A 346 22.18 -22.93 29.16
N ALA A 347 21.29 -23.73 28.53
CA ALA A 347 21.62 -24.58 27.38
C ALA A 347 22.02 -23.76 26.14
N ILE A 348 21.44 -22.56 25.98
CA ILE A 348 21.81 -21.65 24.89
C ILE A 348 23.22 -21.09 25.11
N ASN A 349 23.57 -20.72 26.34
CA ASN A 349 24.90 -20.21 26.66
C ASN A 349 25.97 -21.30 26.48
N GLU A 350 25.65 -22.53 26.88
CA GLU A 350 26.54 -23.68 26.70
C GLU A 350 26.84 -23.93 25.22
N ILE A 351 25.82 -23.94 24.36
CA ILE A 351 26.03 -24.13 22.91
C ILE A 351 26.69 -22.92 22.25
N LEU A 352 26.43 -21.70 22.71
CA LEU A 352 27.14 -20.52 22.21
C LEU A 352 28.65 -20.57 22.48
N SER A 353 29.09 -21.27 23.53
CA SER A 353 30.51 -21.48 23.80
C SER A 353 31.19 -22.45 22.82
N ARG A 354 30.39 -23.32 22.18
CA ARG A 354 30.83 -24.35 21.21
C ARG A 354 30.66 -23.92 19.76
N LEU A 355 29.94 -22.81 19.50
CA LEU A 355 29.69 -22.28 18.17
C LEU A 355 30.68 -21.17 17.80
N SER A 356 30.82 -20.91 16.50
CA SER A 356 31.66 -19.82 16.02
C SER A 356 31.19 -18.45 16.55
N SER A 357 32.10 -17.49 16.71
CA SER A 357 31.85 -16.14 17.27
C SER A 357 30.77 -15.32 16.56
N ASN A 358 30.26 -15.83 15.43
CA ASN A 358 29.19 -15.22 14.65
C ASN A 358 27.78 -15.58 15.15
N TRP A 359 27.67 -16.52 16.09
CA TRP A 359 26.41 -16.93 16.69
C TRP A 359 26.03 -16.05 17.88
N ASN A 360 24.74 -15.78 18.00
CA ASN A 360 24.18 -15.07 19.15
C ASN A 360 22.90 -15.78 19.60
N LYS A 361 22.43 -15.46 20.81
CA LYS A 361 21.27 -16.13 21.42
C LYS A 361 20.04 -16.14 20.50
N ALA A 362 19.81 -15.03 19.78
CA ALA A 362 18.68 -14.91 18.85
C ALA A 362 18.79 -15.86 17.65
N LYS A 363 19.99 -16.03 17.08
CA LYS A 363 20.25 -16.97 15.98
C LYS A 363 20.07 -18.41 16.43
N VAL A 364 20.55 -18.77 17.63
CA VAL A 364 20.38 -20.12 18.20
C VAL A 364 18.89 -20.43 18.44
N LYS A 365 18.14 -19.51 19.06
CA LYS A 365 16.67 -19.67 19.26
C LYS A 365 15.92 -19.80 17.93
N ALA A 366 16.29 -19.02 16.91
CA ALA A 366 15.70 -19.11 15.58
C ALA A 366 16.02 -20.45 14.89
N ALA A 367 17.25 -20.94 15.04
CA ALA A 367 17.69 -22.21 14.47
C ALA A 367 16.99 -23.42 15.13
N TRP A 368 16.79 -23.37 16.45
CA TRP A 368 16.03 -24.37 17.21
C TRP A 368 14.56 -24.41 16.78
N ARG A 369 13.88 -23.25 16.70
CA ARG A 369 12.47 -23.17 16.23
C ARG A 369 12.29 -23.71 14.81
N TYR A 370 13.23 -23.40 13.91
CA TYR A 370 13.19 -23.89 12.54
C TYR A 370 13.33 -25.42 12.47
N ARG A 371 14.26 -26.02 13.23
CA ARG A 371 14.45 -27.46 13.24
C ARG A 371 13.30 -28.20 13.93
N LYS A 372 12.77 -27.66 15.02
CA LYS A 372 11.55 -28.16 15.67
C LYS A 372 10.33 -28.19 14.74
N SER A 373 10.29 -27.32 13.71
CA SER A 373 9.21 -27.34 12.72
C SER A 373 9.40 -28.36 11.58
N LYS A 374 10.55 -29.05 11.55
CA LYS A 374 10.92 -30.04 10.52
C LYS A 374 10.99 -31.49 11.04
N VAL A 375 11.03 -31.66 12.35
CA VAL A 375 10.82 -32.93 13.07
C VAL A 375 9.37 -32.98 13.49
#